data_AF-A0A7K0JIU6-F1
#
_entry.id   AF-A0A7K0JIU6-F1
#
_cell.length_a   1.000
_cell.length_b   1.000
_cell.length_c   1.000
_cell.angle_alpha   90.00
_cell.angle_beta   90.00
_cell.angle_gamma   90.00
#
_symmetry.space_group_name_H-M   'P 1'
#
loop_
_entity.id
_entity.type
_entity.pdbx_description
1 polymer ?
#
loop_
_entity_poly.entity_id
_entity_poly.type
_entity_poly.pdbx_seq_one_letter_code
_entity_poly.pdbx_strand_id
1 'polypeptide(L)'
;MADLVFQNSNGNDVTTSLIVAQVFGKEHKNVVRDIENLSCSENFNRLNFERITYKDARNREQTAYEMTKDGFSFLVMGYTGTKAGEFKERFINEFNRREFLLKDDDYILMRSQQILQKRLEASEEKIKQLESQAEQQQETIELQQKELTQSAPKVSYYDNHLQSVNALTTTQIAKEIGMSAEKLNNKLKELGIQFKQSGQWLLKSPYDKWLSGNFWLVSFKISYLCLPLFYETRTTPSCHPSGCAYRQL
;
A
#
# COMPACT_ATOMS: atom_id res chain seq x y z
N MET A 1 7.57 -22.19 35.16
CA MET A 1 9.03 -22.23 34.93
C MET A 1 9.34 -20.96 34.15
N ALA A 2 10.23 -20.09 34.62
CA ALA A 2 10.59 -18.90 33.84
C ALA A 2 11.45 -19.33 32.65
N ASP A 3 11.16 -18.84 31.45
CA ASP A 3 12.01 -19.06 30.28
C ASP A 3 13.37 -18.44 30.55
N LEU A 4 14.40 -19.29 30.54
CA LEU A 4 15.78 -18.89 30.89
C LEU A 4 16.45 -18.07 29.80
N VAL A 5 15.94 -18.18 28.57
CA VAL A 5 16.48 -17.60 27.35
C VAL A 5 15.32 -17.06 26.53
N PHE A 6 15.45 -15.84 26.01
CA PHE A 6 14.48 -15.19 25.14
C PHE A 6 15.20 -14.54 23.95
N GLN A 7 14.47 -14.25 22.87
CA GLN A 7 15.03 -13.53 21.72
C GLN A 7 14.96 -12.02 21.94
N ASN A 8 16.10 -11.33 21.78
CA ASN A 8 16.12 -9.88 21.76
C ASN A 8 15.66 -9.32 20.41
N SER A 9 15.61 -7.99 20.28
CA SER A 9 15.21 -7.30 19.04
C SER A 9 16.08 -7.65 17.83
N ASN A 10 17.29 -8.17 18.05
CA ASN A 10 18.22 -8.56 17.01
C ASN A 10 18.07 -10.03 16.60
N GLY A 11 17.11 -10.77 17.19
CA GLY A 11 16.90 -12.19 16.94
C GLY A 11 17.92 -13.10 17.62
N ASN A 12 18.72 -12.56 18.55
CA ASN A 12 19.71 -13.33 19.29
C ASN A 12 19.09 -13.88 20.58
N ASP A 13 19.40 -15.14 20.87
CA ASP A 13 19.02 -15.80 22.11
C ASP A 13 19.88 -15.26 23.27
N VAL A 14 19.23 -14.58 24.22
CA VAL A 14 19.86 -13.88 25.34
C VAL A 14 19.19 -14.22 26.67
N THR A 15 19.88 -13.93 27.77
CA THR A 15 19.34 -14.00 29.13
C THR A 15 19.63 -12.71 29.90
N THR A 16 19.05 -12.54 31.08
CA THR A 16 19.30 -11.35 31.92
C THR A 16 19.88 -11.71 33.27
N SER A 17 20.68 -10.80 33.81
CA SER A 17 21.19 -10.86 35.19
C SER A 17 20.09 -11.07 36.25
N LEU A 18 18.84 -10.67 35.98
CA LEU A 18 17.68 -10.93 36.85
C LEU A 18 17.31 -12.41 36.90
N ILE A 19 17.27 -13.06 35.73
CA ILE A 19 17.01 -14.50 35.61
C ILE A 19 18.15 -15.27 36.28
N VAL A 20 19.41 -14.86 36.06
CA VAL A 20 20.58 -15.46 36.72
C VAL A 20 20.43 -15.37 38.24
N ALA A 21 20.10 -14.20 38.78
CA ALA A 21 19.88 -14.01 40.22
C ALA A 21 18.81 -14.97 40.77
N GLN A 22 17.69 -15.12 40.04
CA GLN A 22 16.60 -16.02 40.42
C GLN A 22 17.02 -17.50 40.40
N VAL A 23 17.71 -17.94 39.33
CA VAL A 23 18.11 -19.34 39.13
C VAL A 23 19.15 -19.78 40.16
N PHE A 24 20.15 -18.95 40.40
CA PHE A 24 21.23 -19.26 41.34
C PHE A 24 20.90 -18.88 42.79
N GLY A 25 19.71 -18.31 43.04
CA GLY A 25 19.29 -17.87 44.37
C GLY A 25 20.21 -16.79 44.96
N LYS A 26 20.75 -15.92 44.11
CA LYS A 26 21.64 -14.81 44.48
C LYS A 26 20.86 -13.49 44.51
N GLU A 27 21.29 -12.54 45.34
CA GLU A 27 20.80 -11.17 45.23
C GLU A 27 21.27 -10.54 43.90
N HIS A 28 20.39 -9.84 43.19
CA HIS A 28 20.70 -9.27 41.88
C HIS A 28 21.89 -8.30 41.89
N LYS A 29 22.03 -7.48 42.94
CA LYS A 29 23.20 -6.60 43.13
C LYS A 29 24.53 -7.35 43.15
N ASN A 30 24.54 -8.60 43.63
CA ASN A 30 25.76 -9.43 43.66
C ASN A 30 26.06 -9.98 42.27
N VAL A 31 25.02 -10.34 41.49
CA VAL A 31 25.20 -10.77 40.09
C VAL A 31 25.73 -9.63 39.23
N VAL A 32 25.21 -8.40 39.39
CA VAL A 32 25.73 -7.20 38.72
C VAL A 32 27.20 -6.97 39.06
N ARG A 33 27.54 -7.03 40.36
CA ARG A 33 28.93 -6.94 40.82
C ARG A 33 29.80 -8.04 40.21
N ASP A 34 29.33 -9.28 40.16
CA ASP A 34 30.07 -10.40 39.60
C ASP A 34 30.40 -10.13 38.11
N ILE A 35 29.44 -9.59 37.34
CA ILE A 35 29.62 -9.22 35.93
C ILE A 35 30.65 -8.10 35.77
N GLU A 36 30.56 -7.05 36.58
CA GLU A 36 31.48 -5.91 36.53
C GLU A 36 32.92 -6.27 36.91
N ASN A 37 33.12 -7.33 37.70
CA ASN A 37 34.43 -7.80 38.12
C ASN A 37 34.96 -8.99 37.31
N LEU A 38 34.31 -9.35 36.19
CA LEU A 38 34.79 -10.44 35.33
C LEU A 38 36.16 -10.09 34.73
N SER A 39 37.12 -10.99 34.93
CA SER A 39 38.43 -10.91 34.27
C SER A 39 38.33 -11.45 32.84
N CYS A 40 37.78 -10.64 31.93
CA CYS A 40 37.70 -10.96 30.50
C CYS A 40 38.26 -9.81 29.65
N SER A 41 38.53 -10.09 28.36
CA SER A 41 38.99 -9.06 27.44
C SER A 41 37.87 -8.05 27.15
N GLU A 42 38.22 -6.80 26.88
CA GLU A 42 37.26 -5.73 26.60
C GLU A 42 36.32 -6.09 25.43
N ASN A 43 36.86 -6.69 24.36
CA ASN A 43 36.08 -7.18 23.23
C ASN A 43 35.06 -8.24 23.65
N PHE A 44 35.47 -9.20 24.50
CA PHE A 44 34.56 -10.24 24.97
C PHE A 44 33.47 -9.64 25.86
N ASN A 45 33.81 -8.69 26.74
CA ASN A 45 32.84 -8.03 27.61
C ASN A 45 31.77 -7.32 26.78
N ARG A 46 32.19 -6.46 25.85
CA ARG A 46 31.30 -5.65 25.00
C ARG A 46 30.34 -6.48 24.15
N LEU A 47 30.77 -7.63 23.63
CA LEU A 47 29.94 -8.48 22.76
C LEU A 47 28.95 -9.34 23.53
N ASN A 48 29.22 -9.62 24.81
CA ASN A 48 28.48 -10.63 25.57
C ASN A 48 27.70 -10.07 26.76
N PHE A 49 27.93 -8.82 27.17
CA PHE A 49 27.23 -8.16 28.26
C PHE A 49 26.77 -6.77 27.84
N GLU A 50 25.47 -6.62 27.60
CA GLU A 50 24.83 -5.35 27.27
C GLU A 50 24.12 -4.78 28.48
N ARG A 51 24.38 -3.52 28.80
CA ARG A 51 23.77 -2.84 29.95
C ARG A 51 22.34 -2.43 29.60
N ILE A 52 21.38 -2.90 30.39
CA ILE A 52 19.96 -2.58 30.27
C ILE A 52 19.45 -1.92 31.56
N THR A 53 18.29 -1.28 31.48
CA THR A 53 17.61 -0.67 32.64
C THR A 53 16.26 -1.34 32.85
N TYR A 54 15.91 -1.60 34.09
CA TYR A 54 14.59 -2.11 34.47
C TYR A 54 14.04 -1.34 35.66
N LYS A 55 12.71 -1.41 35.86
CA LYS A 55 12.05 -0.82 37.02
C LYS A 55 11.87 -1.89 38.09
N ASP A 56 12.32 -1.60 39.30
CA ASP A 56 12.10 -2.48 40.45
C ASP A 56 10.65 -2.39 40.97
N ALA A 57 10.31 -3.22 41.97
CA ALA A 57 9.00 -3.22 42.61
C ALA A 57 8.62 -1.87 43.28
N ARG A 58 9.58 -0.94 43.43
CA ARG A 58 9.39 0.39 44.00
C ARG A 58 9.41 1.48 42.91
N ASN A 59 9.28 1.10 41.63
CA ASN A 59 9.35 2.00 40.47
C ASN A 59 10.66 2.78 40.33
N ARG A 60 11.76 2.28 40.90
CA ARG A 60 13.09 2.86 40.72
C ARG A 60 13.78 2.21 39.53
N GLU A 61 14.47 3.02 38.74
CA GLU A 61 15.32 2.51 37.67
C GLU A 61 16.57 1.87 38.26
N GLN A 62 16.87 0.65 37.82
CA GLN A 62 17.99 -0.15 38.24
C GLN A 62 18.71 -0.70 37.01
N THR A 63 20.03 -0.81 37.12
CA THR A 63 20.86 -1.40 36.06
C THR A 63 20.77 -2.91 36.12
N ALA A 64 20.59 -3.54 34.97
CA ALA A 64 20.76 -4.97 34.76
C ALA A 64 21.61 -5.20 33.50
N TYR A 65 22.00 -6.44 33.28
CA TYR A 65 22.69 -6.85 32.05
C TYR A 65 21.85 -7.86 31.29
N GLU A 66 21.71 -7.62 29.99
CA GLU A 66 21.40 -8.63 28.98
C GLU A 66 22.71 -9.30 28.60
N MET A 67 22.71 -10.62 28.44
CA MET A 67 23.91 -11.37 28.13
C MET A 67 23.64 -12.50 27.15
N THR A 68 24.61 -12.72 26.28
CA THR A 68 24.60 -13.83 25.33
C THR A 68 24.83 -15.15 26.06
N LYS A 69 24.64 -16.27 25.35
CA LYS A 69 25.02 -17.60 25.81
C LYS A 69 26.46 -17.65 26.36
N ASP A 70 27.41 -17.03 25.66
CA ASP A 70 28.82 -17.11 26.02
C ASP A 70 29.15 -16.24 27.23
N GLY A 71 28.55 -15.06 27.34
CA GLY A 71 28.67 -14.20 28.53
C GLY A 71 28.10 -14.88 29.77
N PHE A 72 26.89 -15.44 29.65
CA PHE A 72 26.26 -16.23 30.71
C PHE A 72 27.14 -17.41 31.14
N SER A 73 27.67 -18.17 30.18
CA SER A 73 28.52 -19.32 30.46
C SER A 73 29.78 -18.92 31.22
N PHE A 74 30.43 -17.85 30.77
CA PHE A 74 31.63 -17.32 31.42
C PHE A 74 31.35 -16.87 32.87
N LEU A 75 30.24 -16.19 33.11
CA LEU A 75 29.81 -15.77 34.44
C LEU A 75 29.59 -16.97 35.38
N VAL A 76 28.83 -17.97 34.93
CA VAL A 76 28.46 -19.13 35.75
C VAL A 76 29.64 -20.06 36.02
N MET A 77 30.66 -20.08 35.16
CA MET A 77 31.89 -20.85 35.42
C MET A 77 32.57 -20.42 36.73
N GLY A 78 32.51 -19.13 37.10
CA GLY A 78 33.03 -18.61 38.35
C GLY A 78 32.17 -18.91 39.59
N TYR A 79 30.94 -19.39 39.42
CA TYR A 79 30.05 -19.69 40.55
C TYR A 79 30.38 -21.06 41.16
N THR A 80 30.42 -21.12 42.49
CA THR A 80 30.71 -22.33 43.27
C THR A 80 29.49 -22.72 44.12
N GLY A 81 29.43 -23.98 44.54
CA GLY A 81 28.33 -24.55 45.32
C GLY A 81 27.58 -25.68 44.59
N THR A 82 26.78 -26.46 45.33
CA THR A 82 26.09 -27.67 44.83
C THR A 82 25.14 -27.36 43.66
N LYS A 83 24.32 -26.32 43.78
CA LYS A 83 23.42 -25.84 42.70
C LYS A 83 24.18 -25.36 41.46
N ALA A 84 25.36 -24.76 41.64
CA ALA A 84 26.20 -24.34 40.53
C ALA A 84 26.83 -25.56 39.83
N GLY A 85 27.19 -26.61 40.58
CA GLY A 85 27.65 -27.89 40.04
C GLY A 85 26.60 -28.57 39.16
N GLU A 86 25.38 -28.77 39.67
CA GLU A 86 24.26 -29.35 38.92
C GLU A 86 23.97 -28.56 37.63
N PHE A 87 24.06 -27.24 37.69
CA PHE A 87 23.87 -26.39 36.52
C PHE A 87 25.00 -26.55 35.49
N LYS A 88 26.26 -26.60 35.94
CA LYS A 88 27.43 -26.83 35.07
C LYS A 88 27.31 -28.17 34.35
N GLU A 89 26.89 -29.23 35.06
CA GLU A 89 26.64 -30.55 34.47
C GLU A 89 25.51 -30.51 33.43
N ARG A 90 24.37 -29.89 33.76
CA ARG A 90 23.26 -29.72 32.81
C ARG A 90 23.70 -28.95 31.56
N PHE A 91 24.50 -27.90 31.72
CA PHE A 91 25.01 -27.11 30.61
C PHE A 91 25.96 -27.90 29.70
N ILE A 92 26.90 -28.67 30.29
CA ILE A 92 27.80 -29.57 29.56
C ILE A 92 27.00 -30.63 28.80
N ASN A 93 25.99 -31.22 29.43
CA ASN A 93 25.14 -32.23 28.81
C ASN A 93 24.32 -31.67 27.65
N GLU A 94 23.76 -30.47 27.77
CA GLU A 94 23.05 -29.79 26.67
C GLU A 94 23.99 -29.45 25.50
N PHE A 95 25.24 -29.08 25.78
CA PHE A 95 26.22 -28.85 24.73
C PHE A 95 26.58 -30.16 24.00
N ASN A 96 26.89 -31.22 24.74
CA ASN A 96 27.17 -32.54 24.17
C ASN A 96 25.98 -33.10 23.38
N ARG A 97 24.75 -32.87 23.85
CA ARG A 97 23.53 -33.23 23.13
C ARG A 97 23.40 -32.47 21.82
N ARG A 98 23.65 -31.15 21.81
CA ARG A 98 23.58 -30.35 20.57
C ARG A 98 24.68 -30.72 19.58
N GLU A 99 25.90 -30.95 20.06
CA GLU A 99 27.01 -31.46 19.25
C GLU A 99 26.70 -32.83 18.64
N PHE A 100 26.04 -33.71 19.40
CA PHE A 100 25.59 -35.01 18.90
C PHE A 100 24.52 -34.85 17.82
N LEU A 101 23.50 -34.01 18.05
CA LEU A 101 22.45 -33.75 17.05
C LEU A 101 23.00 -33.12 15.76
N LEU A 102 24.04 -32.29 15.84
CA LEU A 102 24.68 -31.70 14.66
C LEU A 102 25.60 -32.67 13.91
N LYS A 103 25.90 -33.83 14.50
CA LYS A 103 26.64 -34.93 13.85
C LYS A 103 25.72 -36.05 13.36
N ASP A 104 24.44 -35.97 13.70
CA ASP A 104 23.43 -36.95 13.33
C ASP A 104 22.75 -36.51 12.04
N ASP A 105 22.99 -37.26 10.96
CA ASP A 105 22.50 -36.95 9.61
C ASP A 105 20.95 -36.89 9.57
N ASP A 106 20.27 -37.70 10.39
CA ASP A 106 18.81 -37.72 10.50
C ASP A 106 18.25 -36.42 11.09
N TYR A 107 18.90 -35.85 12.11
CA TYR A 107 18.51 -34.56 12.68
C TYR A 107 18.72 -33.41 11.68
N ILE A 108 19.83 -33.43 10.94
CA ILE A 108 20.09 -32.44 9.87
C ILE A 108 18.99 -32.52 8.81
N LEU A 109 18.64 -33.73 8.38
CA LEU A 109 17.59 -33.95 7.37
C LEU A 109 16.23 -33.48 7.88
N MET A 110 15.84 -33.82 9.10
CA MET A 110 14.57 -33.38 9.69
C MET A 110 14.48 -31.85 9.80
N ARG A 111 15.57 -31.20 10.26
CA ARG A 111 15.65 -29.74 10.34
C ARG A 111 15.54 -29.09 8.96
N SER A 112 16.20 -29.68 7.96
CA SER A 112 16.16 -29.20 6.58
C SER A 112 14.74 -29.27 6.00
N GLN A 113 14.02 -30.37 6.24
CA GLN A 113 12.64 -30.56 5.80
C GLN A 113 11.69 -29.54 6.43
N GLN A 114 11.82 -29.27 7.74
CA GLN A 114 11.01 -28.26 8.42
C GLN A 114 11.23 -26.85 7.85
N ILE A 115 12.48 -26.50 7.52
CA ILE A 115 12.80 -25.20 6.91
C ILE A 115 12.19 -25.11 5.51
N LEU A 116 12.30 -26.18 4.72
CA LEU A 116 11.70 -26.24 3.39
C LEU A 116 10.17 -26.12 3.45
N GLN A 117 9.53 -26.83 4.38
CA GLN A 117 8.08 -26.79 4.55
C GLN A 117 7.60 -25.39 4.92
N LYS A 118 8.23 -24.72 5.90
CA LYS A 118 7.89 -23.33 6.24
C LYS A 118 8.07 -22.36 5.08
N ARG A 119 9.10 -22.57 4.25
CA ARG A 119 9.33 -21.75 3.05
C ARG A 119 8.25 -22.00 1.99
N LEU A 120 7.82 -23.25 1.81
CA LEU A 120 6.73 -23.59 0.91
C LEU A 120 5.42 -22.96 1.38
N GLU A 121 5.07 -23.10 2.66
CA GLU A 121 3.86 -22.50 3.26
C GLU A 121 3.86 -20.96 3.06
N ALA A 122 4.96 -20.29 3.37
CA ALA A 122 5.08 -18.85 3.15
C ALA A 122 4.98 -18.46 1.65
N SER A 123 5.49 -19.30 0.75
CA SER A 123 5.37 -19.07 -0.69
C SER A 123 3.93 -19.26 -1.17
N GLU A 124 3.24 -20.28 -0.68
CA GLU A 124 1.83 -20.56 -1.01
C GLU A 124 0.92 -19.42 -0.53
N GLU A 125 1.12 -18.94 0.70
CA GLU A 125 0.42 -17.76 1.21
C GLU A 125 0.68 -16.53 0.34
N LYS A 126 1.92 -16.35 -0.12
CA LYS A 126 2.27 -15.22 -0.98
C LYS A 126 1.61 -15.32 -2.36
N ILE A 127 1.57 -16.51 -2.95
CA ILE A 127 0.88 -16.75 -4.23
C ILE A 127 -0.60 -16.40 -4.09
N LYS A 128 -1.26 -16.90 -3.04
CA LYS A 128 -2.68 -16.60 -2.79
C LYS A 128 -2.96 -15.10 -2.62
N GLN A 129 -2.05 -14.38 -1.95
CA GLN A 129 -2.16 -12.92 -1.84
C GLN A 129 -2.03 -12.23 -3.19
N LEU A 130 -1.07 -12.66 -4.03
CA LEU A 130 -0.87 -12.10 -5.35
C LEU A 130 -2.04 -12.38 -6.29
N GLU A 131 -2.62 -13.58 -6.22
CA GLU A 131 -3.83 -13.94 -6.98
C GLU A 131 -5.00 -13.03 -6.60
N SER A 132 -5.27 -12.85 -5.30
CA SER A 132 -6.33 -11.94 -4.85
C SER A 132 -6.08 -10.49 -5.26
N GLN A 133 -4.82 -10.04 -5.24
CA GLN A 133 -4.47 -8.69 -5.73
C GLN A 133 -4.70 -8.55 -7.24
N ALA A 134 -4.35 -9.57 -8.03
CA ALA A 134 -4.56 -9.57 -9.47
C ALA A 134 -6.06 -9.56 -9.82
N GLU A 135 -6.89 -10.31 -9.10
CA GLU A 135 -8.36 -10.29 -9.25
C GLU A 135 -8.93 -8.90 -8.98
N GLN A 136 -8.53 -8.27 -7.86
CA GLN A 136 -8.96 -6.90 -7.53
C GLN A 136 -8.51 -5.89 -8.59
N GLN A 137 -7.28 -6.01 -9.07
CA GLN A 137 -6.77 -5.15 -10.15
C GLN A 137 -7.59 -5.35 -11.43
N GLN A 138 -7.92 -6.58 -11.79
CA GLN A 138 -8.73 -6.88 -12.96
C GLN A 138 -10.13 -6.25 -12.85
N GLU A 139 -10.79 -6.37 -11.70
CA GLU A 139 -12.08 -5.71 -11.45
C GLU A 139 -11.98 -4.17 -11.59
N THR A 140 -10.91 -3.57 -11.05
CA THR A 140 -10.72 -2.11 -11.18
C THR A 140 -10.48 -1.69 -12.62
N ILE A 141 -9.70 -2.45 -13.40
CA ILE A 141 -9.47 -2.20 -14.83
C ILE A 141 -10.80 -2.29 -15.59
N GLU A 142 -11.63 -3.30 -15.30
CA GLU A 142 -12.94 -3.45 -15.94
C GLU A 142 -13.89 -2.28 -15.63
N LEU A 143 -13.92 -1.81 -14.38
CA LEU A 143 -14.72 -0.65 -13.98
C LEU A 143 -14.24 0.62 -14.69
N GLN A 144 -12.92 0.88 -14.67
CA GLN A 144 -12.33 2.03 -15.37
C GLN A 144 -12.60 1.96 -16.88
N GLN A 145 -12.55 0.77 -17.48
CA GLN A 145 -12.83 0.59 -18.91
C GLN A 145 -14.31 0.82 -19.25
N LYS A 146 -15.24 0.45 -18.35
CA LYS A 146 -16.66 0.82 -18.46
C LYS A 146 -16.85 2.34 -18.40
N GLU A 147 -16.14 3.04 -17.51
CA GLU A 147 -16.19 4.51 -17.44
C GLU A 147 -15.57 5.18 -18.68
N LEU A 148 -14.44 4.66 -19.18
CA LEU A 148 -13.80 5.11 -20.41
C LEU A 148 -14.70 4.92 -21.64
N THR A 149 -15.44 3.82 -21.74
CA THR A 149 -16.38 3.59 -22.85
C THR A 149 -17.63 4.47 -22.76
N GLN A 150 -18.15 4.73 -21.57
CA GLN A 150 -19.25 5.71 -21.38
C GLN A 150 -18.81 7.15 -21.69
N SER A 151 -17.54 7.48 -21.47
CA SER A 151 -16.97 8.78 -21.79
C SER A 151 -16.42 8.88 -23.22
N ALA A 152 -16.18 7.75 -23.91
CA ALA A 152 -15.74 7.70 -25.30
C ALA A 152 -16.58 8.54 -26.30
N PRO A 153 -17.93 8.57 -26.26
CA PRO A 153 -18.70 9.44 -27.15
C PRO A 153 -18.52 10.93 -26.84
N LYS A 154 -18.20 11.30 -25.59
CA LYS A 154 -17.83 12.67 -25.25
C LYS A 154 -16.49 13.01 -25.90
N VAL A 155 -15.45 12.19 -25.70
CA VAL A 155 -14.10 12.40 -26.26
C VAL A 155 -14.10 12.42 -27.79
N SER A 156 -14.81 11.50 -28.45
CA SER A 156 -14.95 11.47 -29.91
C SER A 156 -15.63 12.73 -30.47
N TYR A 157 -16.61 13.29 -29.76
CA TYR A 157 -17.20 14.59 -30.12
C TYR A 157 -16.18 15.73 -29.98
N TYR A 158 -15.35 15.72 -28.93
CA TYR A 158 -14.28 16.72 -28.76
C TYR A 158 -13.23 16.64 -29.89
N ASP A 159 -12.74 15.44 -30.24
CA ASP A 159 -11.68 15.26 -31.24
C ASP A 159 -12.13 15.60 -32.67
N ASN A 160 -13.33 15.19 -33.06
CA ASN A 160 -13.84 15.48 -34.41
C ASN A 160 -14.19 16.95 -34.62
N HIS A 161 -14.57 17.65 -33.54
CA HIS A 161 -15.07 19.02 -33.62
C HIS A 161 -13.92 20.02 -33.38
N LEU A 162 -12.97 19.78 -32.46
CA LEU A 162 -11.87 20.73 -32.17
C LEU A 162 -10.75 20.80 -33.23
N GLN A 163 -10.67 19.89 -34.20
CA GLN A 163 -9.54 19.84 -35.15
C GLN A 163 -9.60 20.82 -36.33
N SER A 164 -10.67 21.62 -36.51
CA SER A 164 -10.73 22.55 -37.64
C SER A 164 -10.29 23.98 -37.27
N VAL A 165 -9.19 24.44 -37.86
CA VAL A 165 -8.53 25.73 -37.56
C VAL A 165 -9.23 26.93 -38.24
N ASN A 166 -10.34 26.72 -38.95
CA ASN A 166 -10.98 27.77 -39.74
C ASN A 166 -12.20 28.37 -39.04
N ALA A 167 -12.34 29.70 -39.09
CA ALA A 167 -13.50 30.42 -38.58
C ALA A 167 -14.77 29.98 -39.33
N LEU A 168 -15.64 29.25 -38.64
CA LEU A 168 -16.94 28.84 -39.18
C LEU A 168 -17.92 30.01 -39.12
N THR A 169 -18.61 30.26 -40.23
CA THR A 169 -19.73 31.21 -40.25
C THR A 169 -20.91 30.66 -39.45
N THR A 170 -21.73 31.53 -38.87
CA THR A 170 -22.95 31.15 -38.13
C THR A 170 -23.89 30.26 -38.96
N THR A 171 -23.84 30.37 -40.28
CA THR A 171 -24.60 29.53 -41.22
C THR A 171 -24.05 28.11 -41.32
N GLN A 172 -22.73 27.94 -41.30
CA GLN A 172 -22.10 26.61 -41.29
C GLN A 172 -22.41 25.88 -39.99
N ILE A 173 -22.30 26.58 -38.85
CA ILE A 173 -22.64 26.04 -37.52
C ILE A 173 -24.13 25.67 -37.45
N ALA A 174 -25.02 26.54 -37.93
CA ALA A 174 -26.46 26.27 -37.92
C ALA A 174 -26.82 25.04 -38.78
N LYS A 175 -26.17 24.88 -39.94
CA LYS A 175 -26.37 23.74 -40.84
C LYS A 175 -25.92 22.41 -40.21
N GLU A 176 -24.80 22.40 -39.48
CA GLU A 176 -24.32 21.21 -38.74
C GLU A 176 -25.27 20.80 -37.62
N ILE A 177 -25.89 21.78 -36.95
CA ILE A 177 -26.87 21.56 -35.87
C ILE A 177 -28.28 21.26 -36.43
N GLY A 178 -28.46 21.31 -37.76
CA GLY A 178 -29.74 21.02 -38.42
C GLY A 178 -30.79 22.11 -38.26
N MET A 179 -30.38 23.37 -38.05
CA MET A 179 -31.29 24.52 -37.93
C MET A 179 -30.87 25.70 -38.81
N SER A 180 -31.74 26.68 -39.00
CA SER A 180 -31.37 27.90 -39.72
C SER A 180 -30.54 28.82 -38.82
N ALA A 181 -29.65 29.61 -39.43
CA ALA A 181 -28.83 30.60 -38.72
C ALA A 181 -29.69 31.62 -37.96
N GLU A 182 -30.86 31.95 -38.50
CA GLU A 182 -31.84 32.82 -37.86
C GLU A 182 -32.44 32.17 -36.59
N LYS A 183 -32.82 30.90 -36.67
CA LYS A 183 -33.36 30.15 -35.53
C LYS A 183 -32.31 30.01 -34.42
N LEU A 184 -31.06 29.73 -34.80
CA LEU A 184 -29.93 29.70 -33.87
C LEU A 184 -29.73 31.06 -33.18
N ASN A 185 -29.70 32.15 -33.96
CA ASN A 185 -29.49 33.48 -33.42
C ASN A 185 -30.61 33.95 -32.48
N ASN A 186 -31.85 33.58 -32.78
CA ASN A 186 -33.00 33.87 -31.92
C ASN A 186 -32.93 33.07 -30.61
N LYS A 187 -32.55 31.79 -30.68
CA LYS A 187 -32.35 30.95 -29.48
C LYS A 187 -31.27 31.52 -28.56
N LEU A 188 -30.16 31.98 -29.13
CA LEU A 188 -29.08 32.62 -28.38
C LEU A 188 -29.49 33.96 -27.75
N LYS A 189 -30.41 34.67 -28.39
CA LYS A 189 -31.01 35.89 -27.84
C LYS A 189 -31.95 35.57 -26.67
N GLU A 190 -32.79 34.54 -26.80
CA GLU A 190 -33.69 34.05 -25.75
C GLU A 190 -32.92 33.61 -24.51
N LEU A 191 -31.83 32.89 -24.69
CA LEU A 191 -30.91 32.47 -23.61
C LEU A 191 -30.11 33.65 -23.01
N GLY A 192 -30.29 34.86 -23.55
CA GLY A 192 -29.63 36.07 -23.05
C GLY A 192 -28.14 36.12 -23.32
N ILE A 193 -27.63 35.32 -24.26
CA ILE A 193 -26.19 35.21 -24.57
C ILE A 193 -25.76 36.34 -25.52
N GLN A 194 -26.59 36.61 -26.53
CA GLN A 194 -26.33 37.64 -27.53
C GLN A 194 -27.50 38.60 -27.69
N PHE A 195 -27.25 39.76 -28.29
CA PHE A 195 -28.25 40.75 -28.62
C PHE A 195 -27.93 41.35 -29.99
N LYS A 196 -28.94 41.95 -30.64
CA LYS A 196 -28.79 42.55 -31.97
C LYS A 196 -28.66 44.06 -31.81
N GLN A 197 -27.58 44.64 -32.32
CA GLN A 197 -27.34 46.08 -32.34
C GLN A 197 -26.85 46.49 -33.73
N SER A 198 -27.47 47.51 -34.32
CA SER A 198 -27.09 48.07 -35.63
C SER A 198 -26.95 47.02 -36.75
N GLY A 199 -27.83 46.02 -36.75
CA GLY A 199 -27.82 44.93 -37.75
C GLY A 199 -26.86 43.78 -37.45
N GLN A 200 -25.97 43.91 -36.46
CA GLN A 200 -25.00 42.90 -36.06
C GLN A 200 -25.41 42.19 -34.76
N TRP A 201 -25.09 40.90 -34.63
CA TRP A 201 -25.24 40.15 -33.38
C TRP A 201 -23.98 40.29 -32.53
N LEU A 202 -24.14 40.76 -31.29
CA LEU A 202 -23.07 41.00 -30.32
C LEU A 202 -23.32 40.18 -29.05
N LEU A 203 -22.24 39.73 -28.39
CA LEU A 203 -22.32 38.99 -27.14
C LEU A 203 -22.54 39.94 -25.95
N LYS A 204 -23.29 39.50 -24.95
CA LYS A 204 -23.42 40.24 -23.69
C LYS A 204 -22.14 40.11 -22.86
N SER A 205 -21.88 41.10 -22.00
CA SER A 205 -20.69 41.22 -21.13
C SER A 205 -20.18 39.92 -20.45
N PRO A 206 -21.03 39.05 -19.84
CA PRO A 206 -20.53 37.80 -19.24
C PRO A 206 -19.98 36.78 -20.26
N TYR A 207 -20.29 36.95 -21.54
CA TYR A 207 -19.93 36.06 -22.64
C TYR A 207 -18.91 36.66 -23.62
N ASP A 208 -18.54 37.94 -23.43
CA ASP A 208 -17.63 38.67 -24.32
C ASP A 208 -16.22 38.03 -24.37
N LYS A 209 -15.77 37.48 -23.23
CA LYS A 209 -14.52 36.70 -23.11
C LYS A 209 -14.52 35.39 -23.90
N TRP A 210 -15.64 34.98 -24.49
CA TRP A 210 -15.67 33.78 -25.33
C TRP A 210 -15.00 34.04 -26.69
N LEU A 211 -14.86 35.31 -27.09
CA LEU A 211 -14.16 35.73 -28.30
C LEU A 211 -12.63 35.88 -28.11
N SER A 212 -12.13 35.91 -26.87
CA SER A 212 -10.69 36.08 -26.59
C SER A 212 -9.87 34.78 -26.62
N GLY A 213 -10.52 33.65 -26.91
CA GLY A 213 -9.88 32.36 -27.23
C GLY A 213 -10.57 31.77 -28.46
N ASN A 214 -9.90 30.85 -29.17
CA ASN A 214 -10.35 30.22 -30.42
C ASN A 214 -11.87 30.22 -30.61
N PHE A 215 -12.34 30.70 -31.77
CA PHE A 215 -13.76 30.86 -32.15
C PHE A 215 -14.64 29.61 -31.89
N TRP A 216 -14.00 28.43 -31.85
CA TRP A 216 -14.54 27.14 -31.42
C TRP A 216 -15.11 27.10 -29.99
N LEU A 217 -14.55 27.85 -29.03
CA LEU A 217 -15.08 27.99 -27.67
C LEU A 217 -16.47 28.62 -27.63
N VAL A 218 -16.78 29.50 -28.58
CA VAL A 218 -18.08 30.15 -28.71
C VAL A 218 -19.11 29.14 -29.20
N SER A 219 -18.84 28.42 -30.30
CA SER A 219 -19.71 27.36 -30.82
C SER A 219 -19.94 26.25 -29.79
N PHE A 220 -18.88 25.83 -29.09
CA PHE A 220 -18.92 24.77 -28.09
C PHE A 220 -19.77 25.13 -26.87
N LYS A 221 -19.59 26.34 -26.30
CA LYS A 221 -20.39 26.80 -25.16
C LYS A 221 -21.85 27.07 -25.53
N ILE A 222 -22.10 27.53 -26.76
CA ILE A 222 -23.45 27.67 -27.32
C ILE A 222 -24.14 26.31 -27.46
N SER A 223 -23.45 25.30 -27.99
CA SER A 223 -23.99 23.94 -28.12
C SER A 223 -24.26 23.29 -26.76
N TYR A 224 -23.41 23.49 -25.75
CA TYR A 224 -23.65 23.00 -24.38
C TYR A 224 -24.86 23.66 -23.70
N LEU A 225 -25.08 24.95 -23.94
CA LEU A 225 -26.28 25.67 -23.47
C LEU A 225 -27.55 25.24 -24.22
N CYS A 226 -27.42 24.71 -25.43
CA CYS A 226 -28.50 24.12 -26.22
C CYS A 226 -28.62 22.59 -26.07
N LEU A 227 -27.72 21.90 -25.37
CA LEU A 227 -27.76 20.45 -25.15
C LEU A 227 -29.05 19.97 -24.44
N PRO A 228 -29.61 20.70 -23.44
CA PRO A 228 -30.90 20.36 -22.84
C PRO A 228 -32.07 20.42 -23.84
N LEU A 229 -31.98 21.29 -24.85
CA LEU A 229 -32.99 21.45 -25.90
C LEU A 229 -32.91 20.37 -27.00
N PHE A 230 -31.82 19.60 -27.02
CA PHE A 230 -31.59 18.53 -27.99
C PHE A 230 -32.18 17.18 -27.54
N TYR A 231 -32.38 16.99 -26.23
CA TYR A 231 -32.97 15.77 -25.67
C TYR A 231 -34.50 15.73 -25.79
N GLU A 232 -35.18 16.89 -25.83
CA GLU A 232 -36.65 16.96 -25.91
C GLU A 232 -37.24 16.71 -27.31
N THR A 233 -36.44 16.76 -28.39
CA THR A 233 -36.95 16.56 -29.76
C THR A 233 -36.63 15.20 -30.37
N ARG A 234 -36.09 14.24 -29.60
CA ARG A 234 -35.89 12.85 -30.04
C ARG A 234 -36.65 11.86 -29.14
N THR A 235 -37.96 12.03 -29.04
CA THR A 235 -38.85 10.92 -28.67
C THR A 235 -40.04 10.86 -29.62
N THR A 236 -39.89 10.11 -30.71
CA THR A 236 -40.89 9.12 -31.16
C THR A 236 -40.18 8.13 -32.09
N PRO A 237 -40.13 6.83 -31.77
CA PRO A 237 -39.88 5.82 -32.79
C PRO A 237 -41.14 5.72 -33.65
N SER A 238 -41.07 6.14 -34.91
CA SER A 238 -42.13 5.83 -35.88
C SER A 238 -42.02 4.34 -36.24
N CYS A 239 -42.86 3.52 -35.63
CA CYS A 239 -43.13 2.18 -36.11
C CYS A 239 -43.77 2.25 -37.50
N HIS A 240 -43.17 1.60 -38.50
CA HIS A 240 -43.91 1.14 -39.66
C HIS A 240 -43.61 -0.33 -39.99
N PRO A 241 -44.64 -1.14 -40.30
CA PRO A 241 -44.54 -2.59 -40.37
C PRO A 241 -44.36 -3.03 -41.83
N SER A 242 -43.15 -3.41 -42.20
CA SER A 242 -42.92 -4.24 -43.39
C SER A 242 -41.52 -4.82 -43.30
N GLY A 243 -41.45 -6.11 -43.00
CA GLY A 243 -40.19 -6.81 -42.77
C GLY A 243 -39.36 -7.05 -44.03
N CYS A 244 -38.12 -7.48 -43.82
CA CYS A 244 -37.50 -8.61 -44.53
C CYS A 244 -36.06 -8.86 -44.05
N ALA A 245 -35.81 -10.10 -43.66
CA ALA A 245 -34.63 -10.94 -43.86
C ALA A 245 -33.21 -10.34 -43.67
N TYR A 246 -32.53 -10.83 -42.62
CA TYR A 246 -31.07 -10.92 -42.58
C TYR A 246 -30.59 -11.96 -43.60
N ARG A 247 -29.69 -11.55 -44.49
CA ARG A 247 -28.82 -12.46 -45.26
C ARG A 247 -27.39 -12.18 -44.83
N GLN A 248 -26.80 -13.14 -44.11
CA GLN A 248 -25.37 -13.19 -43.85
C GLN A 248 -24.66 -13.63 -45.14
N LEU A 249 -23.65 -12.86 -45.55
CA LEU A 249 -22.37 -13.36 -46.04
C LEU A 249 -21.29 -12.44 -45.46
#